data_AF-A0A2P6SN09-F1
#
_entry.id   AF-A0A2P6SN09-F1
#
_cell.length_a   1.000
_cell.length_b   1.000
_cell.length_c   1.000
_cell.angle_alpha   90.00
_cell.angle_beta   90.00
_cell.angle_gamma   90.00
#
_symmetry.space_group_name_H-M   'P 1'
#
loop_
_entity.id
_entity.type
_entity.pdbx_description
1 polymer ?
#
loop_
_entity_poly.entity_id
_entity_poly.type
_entity_poly.pdbx_seq_one_letter_code
_entity_poly.pdbx_strand_id
1 'polypeptide(L)'
;MKSDFIYILVEPYIYVSEKSDSILSCFLKSALSLSKGNIITLIFHPNLYLPNNLFNYTAERSLKLKRLVMQAWNRLNSDGICKAIACWKDLESLTIEDTDNKSFSYLIHQISNNCKNFK
;
A
#
# COMPACT_ATOMS: atom_id res chain seq x y z
N MET A 1 26.04 -10.15 -11.63
CA MET A 1 24.91 -10.21 -10.69
C MET A 1 23.83 -9.28 -11.19
N LYS A 2 22.62 -9.78 -11.48
CA LYS A 2 21.44 -8.94 -11.73
C LYS A 2 20.86 -8.62 -10.35
N SER A 3 20.82 -7.35 -10.00
CA SER A 3 20.23 -6.88 -8.74
C SER A 3 18.91 -6.22 -9.09
N ASP A 4 17.82 -6.62 -8.44
CA ASP A 4 16.55 -5.92 -8.55
C ASP A 4 16.57 -4.76 -7.55
N PHE A 5 16.50 -3.53 -8.05
CA PHE A 5 16.53 -2.33 -7.23
C PHE A 5 15.44 -1.36 -7.66
N ILE A 6 15.03 -0.54 -6.71
CA ILE A 6 14.05 0.51 -6.91
C ILE A 6 14.79 1.84 -6.99
N TYR A 7 14.58 2.57 -8.08
CA TYR A 7 15.02 3.95 -8.18
C TYR A 7 14.18 4.82 -7.24
N ILE A 8 14.85 5.53 -6.33
CA ILE A 8 14.27 6.54 -5.45
C ILE A 8 14.88 7.89 -5.87
N LEU A 9 14.16 8.99 -5.68
CA LEU A 9 14.59 10.34 -6.06
C LEU A 9 15.87 10.81 -5.33
N VAL A 10 16.27 10.13 -4.25
CA VAL A 10 17.48 10.42 -3.47
C VAL A 10 18.15 9.10 -3.10
N GLU A 11 19.46 8.99 -3.31
CA GLU A 11 20.26 7.87 -2.80
C GLU A 11 20.11 7.75 -1.27
N PRO A 12 20.04 6.52 -0.71
CA PRO A 12 20.48 5.26 -1.30
C PRO A 12 19.37 4.41 -1.95
N TYR A 13 19.73 3.65 -2.99
CA TYR A 13 18.88 2.62 -3.60
C TYR A 13 18.46 1.57 -2.56
N ILE A 14 17.17 1.28 -2.49
CA ILE A 14 16.66 0.20 -1.64
C ILE A 14 16.64 -1.07 -2.47
N TYR A 15 17.55 -1.98 -2.14
CA TYR A 15 17.62 -3.32 -2.73
C TYR A 15 16.43 -4.14 -2.26
N VAL A 16 15.62 -4.59 -3.22
CA VAL A 16 14.48 -5.47 -2.95
C VAL A 16 14.78 -6.81 -3.59
N SER A 17 14.80 -7.86 -2.78
CA SER A 17 15.00 -9.23 -3.24
C SER A 17 13.72 -10.05 -3.06
N GLU A 18 13.59 -11.13 -3.83
CA GLU A 18 12.50 -12.11 -3.61
C GLU A 18 12.50 -12.65 -2.17
N LYS A 19 13.68 -12.79 -1.55
CA LYS A 19 13.82 -13.22 -0.16
C LYS A 19 13.21 -12.22 0.82
N SER A 20 13.43 -10.92 0.63
CA SER A 20 12.83 -9.88 1.48
C SER A 20 11.30 -9.83 1.31
N ASP A 21 10.80 -9.98 0.08
CA ASP A 21 9.35 -10.01 -0.19
C ASP A 21 8.69 -11.23 0.46
N SER A 22 9.35 -12.38 0.47
CA SER A 22 8.87 -13.59 1.12
C SER A 22 8.77 -13.43 2.65
N ILE A 23 9.80 -12.85 3.28
CA ILE A 23 9.80 -12.55 4.72
C ILE A 23 8.67 -11.57 5.06
N LEU A 24 8.54 -10.49 4.29
CA LEU A 24 7.49 -9.50 4.47
C LEU A 24 6.09 -10.12 4.32
N SER A 25 5.90 -10.94 3.28
CA SER A 25 4.65 -11.66 3.04
C SER A 25 4.28 -12.56 4.21
N CYS A 26 5.24 -13.34 4.74
CA CYS A 26 5.01 -14.20 5.90
C CYS A 26 4.60 -13.38 7.13
N PHE A 27 5.36 -12.33 7.45
CA PHE A 27 5.07 -11.46 8.60
C PHE A 27 3.71 -10.79 8.49
N LEU A 28 3.43 -10.14 7.36
CA LEU A 28 2.22 -9.36 7.17
C LEU A 28 0.98 -10.27 7.13
N LYS A 29 1.03 -11.40 6.41
CA LYS A 29 -0.10 -12.36 6.41
C LYS A 29 -0.39 -12.91 7.79
N SER A 30 0.64 -13.17 8.59
CA SER A 30 0.49 -13.62 9.97
C SER A 30 -0.16 -12.54 10.84
N ALA A 31 0.35 -11.31 10.80
CA ALA A 31 -0.19 -10.19 11.56
C ALA A 31 -1.65 -9.88 11.21
N LEU A 32 -1.98 -9.85 9.91
CA LEU A 32 -3.35 -9.64 9.41
C LEU A 32 -4.30 -10.80 9.75
N SER A 33 -3.76 -12.01 9.91
CA SER A 33 -4.55 -13.16 10.36
C SER A 33 -4.86 -13.08 11.83
N LEU A 34 -3.89 -12.71 12.66
CA LEU A 34 -4.07 -12.53 14.09
C LEU A 34 -4.97 -11.34 14.44
N SER A 35 -5.03 -10.31 13.59
CA SER A 35 -5.88 -9.13 13.81
C SER A 35 -7.38 -9.37 13.63
N LYS A 36 -7.77 -10.52 13.05
CA LYS A 36 -9.17 -10.89 12.76
C LYS A 36 -9.96 -9.81 12.02
N GLY A 37 -9.28 -9.02 11.19
CA GLY A 37 -9.91 -7.95 10.38
C GLY A 37 -10.32 -6.71 11.16
N ASN A 38 -9.88 -6.55 12.40
CA ASN A 38 -10.18 -5.38 13.23
C ASN A 38 -9.13 -4.26 13.13
N ILE A 39 -8.38 -4.23 12.02
CA ILE A 39 -7.38 -3.19 11.79
C ILE A 39 -8.09 -1.92 11.34
N ILE A 40 -7.91 -0.86 12.13
CA ILE A 40 -8.44 0.48 11.85
C ILE A 40 -7.38 1.43 11.30
N THR A 41 -6.10 1.13 11.51
CA THR A 41 -4.98 1.98 11.11
C THR A 41 -3.84 1.13 10.59
N LEU A 42 -3.34 1.47 9.41
CA LEU A 42 -2.16 0.89 8.79
C LEU A 42 -1.13 1.98 8.53
N ILE A 43 0.07 1.77 9.03
CA ILE A 43 1.20 2.68 8.86
C ILE A 43 2.35 1.85 8.30
N PHE A 44 2.66 2.08 7.04
CA PHE A 44 3.82 1.48 6.40
C PHE A 44 5.03 2.39 6.59
N HIS A 45 6.16 1.76 6.92
CA HIS A 45 7.42 2.47 6.99
C HIS A 45 7.76 3.04 5.61
N PRO A 46 8.34 4.25 5.50
CA PRO A 46 8.64 4.89 4.21
C PRO A 46 9.49 4.03 3.27
N ASN A 47 10.45 3.30 3.83
CA ASN A 47 11.35 2.40 3.11
C ASN A 47 10.77 1.00 2.81
N LEU A 48 9.47 0.79 3.07
CA LEU A 48 8.82 -0.50 2.86
C LEU A 48 8.02 -0.51 1.55
N TYR A 49 8.56 -1.19 0.54
CA TYR A 49 7.96 -1.26 -0.78
C TYR A 49 7.09 -2.50 -0.96
N LEU A 50 5.79 -2.36 -0.73
CA LEU A 50 4.86 -3.48 -0.90
C LEU A 50 4.63 -3.81 -2.37
N PRO A 51 4.71 -5.09 -2.77
CA PRO A 51 4.24 -5.54 -4.07
C PRO A 51 2.69 -5.54 -4.13
N ASN A 52 2.13 -5.41 -5.34
CA ASN A 52 0.68 -5.34 -5.58
C ASN A 52 -0.12 -6.47 -4.91
N ASN A 53 0.37 -7.71 -4.97
CA ASN A 53 -0.30 -8.87 -4.39
C ASN A 53 -0.46 -8.75 -2.87
N LEU A 54 0.56 -8.22 -2.18
CA LEU A 54 0.55 -8.08 -0.73
C LEU A 54 -0.27 -6.87 -0.29
N PHE A 55 -0.25 -5.79 -1.08
CA PHE A 55 -1.10 -4.63 -0.88
C PHE A 55 -2.58 -4.99 -0.99
N ASN A 56 -2.98 -5.70 -2.05
CA ASN A 56 -4.36 -6.17 -2.25
C ASN A 56 -4.79 -7.13 -1.13
N TYR A 57 -3.93 -8.09 -0.77
CA TYR A 57 -4.19 -8.98 0.36
C TYR A 57 -4.42 -8.21 1.66
N THR A 58 -3.65 -7.15 1.88
CA THR A 58 -3.82 -6.28 3.06
C THR A 58 -5.18 -5.61 3.04
N ALA A 59 -5.59 -5.07 1.90
CA ALA A 59 -6.87 -4.41 1.73
C ALA A 59 -8.06 -5.35 2.01
N GLU A 60 -8.05 -6.53 1.40
CA GLU A 60 -9.08 -7.56 1.61
C GLU A 60 -9.21 -7.98 3.09
N ARG A 61 -8.11 -7.92 3.84
CA ARG A 61 -8.04 -8.35 5.24
C ARG A 61 -8.26 -7.21 6.24
N SER A 62 -8.43 -5.97 5.77
CA SER A 62 -8.58 -4.76 6.60
C SER A 62 -9.78 -3.91 6.17
N LEU A 63 -10.95 -4.52 5.98
CA LEU A 63 -12.14 -3.83 5.47
C LEU A 63 -12.62 -2.65 6.33
N LYS A 64 -12.26 -2.62 7.62
CA LYS A 64 -12.62 -1.54 8.57
C LYS A 64 -11.55 -0.44 8.68
N LEU A 65 -10.63 -0.39 7.72
CA LEU A 65 -9.54 0.58 7.74
C LEU A 65 -10.08 2.01 7.67
N LYS A 66 -9.67 2.84 8.62
CA LYS A 66 -10.00 4.27 8.68
C LYS A 66 -8.80 5.14 8.33
N ARG A 67 -7.58 4.70 8.65
CA ARG A 67 -6.36 5.47 8.39
C ARG A 67 -5.31 4.65 7.67
N LEU A 68 -4.84 5.17 6.53
CA LEU A 68 -3.71 4.62 5.80
C LEU A 68 -2.58 5.65 5.73
N VAL A 69 -1.38 5.23 6.14
CA VAL A 69 -0.14 5.99 5.92
C VAL A 69 0.79 5.12 5.10
N MET A 70 1.10 5.56 3.89
CA MET A 70 1.98 4.83 2.98
C MET A 70 2.70 5.83 2.09
N GLN A 71 4.02 5.91 2.22
CA GLN A 71 4.82 6.88 1.45
C GLN A 71 5.34 6.27 0.14
N ALA A 72 5.58 4.95 0.11
CA ALA A 72 6.12 4.26 -1.07
C ALA A 72 5.04 3.54 -1.91
N TRP A 73 4.60 4.15 -3.02
CA TRP A 73 3.62 3.59 -3.97
C TRP A 73 4.23 3.09 -5.29
N ASN A 74 5.51 3.34 -5.52
CA ASN A 74 6.27 3.09 -6.74
C ASN A 74 6.32 1.63 -7.25
N ARG A 75 6.02 0.62 -6.42
CA ARG A 75 5.86 -0.78 -6.89
C ARG A 75 4.42 -1.12 -7.27
N LEU A 76 3.48 -0.23 -6.97
CA LEU A 76 2.06 -0.46 -7.20
C LEU A 76 1.68 -0.04 -8.61
N ASN A 77 0.83 -0.84 -9.24
CA ASN A 77 0.22 -0.47 -10.52
C ASN A 77 -1.21 0.02 -10.28
N SER A 78 -1.80 0.67 -11.28
CA SER A 78 -3.15 1.23 -11.19
C SER A 78 -4.21 0.19 -10.81
N ASP A 79 -4.11 -1.03 -11.31
CA ASP A 79 -5.02 -2.15 -10.98
C ASP A 79 -4.94 -2.55 -9.50
N GLY A 80 -3.72 -2.66 -8.94
CA GLY A 80 -3.51 -2.93 -7.52
C GLY A 80 -4.06 -1.82 -6.63
N ILE A 81 -3.81 -0.56 -7.00
CA ILE A 81 -4.36 0.60 -6.27
C ILE A 81 -5.90 0.57 -6.31
N CYS A 82 -6.49 0.41 -7.49
CA CYS A 82 -7.94 0.39 -7.66
C CYS A 82 -8.60 -0.72 -6.82
N LYS A 83 -8.08 -1.95 -6.90
CA LYS A 83 -8.60 -3.10 -6.14
C LYS A 83 -8.54 -2.87 -4.63
N ALA A 84 -7.40 -2.37 -4.13
CA ALA A 84 -7.23 -2.14 -2.70
C ALA A 84 -8.14 -1.01 -2.19
N ILE A 85 -8.18 0.13 -2.89
CA ILE A 85 -9.00 1.29 -2.50
C ILE A 85 -10.49 0.94 -2.49
N ALA A 86 -10.95 0.10 -3.44
CA ALA A 86 -12.34 -0.38 -3.46
C ALA A 86 -12.76 -1.15 -2.20
N CYS A 87 -11.81 -1.74 -1.45
CA CYS A 87 -12.10 -2.43 -0.19
C CYS A 87 -12.31 -1.46 0.99
N TRP A 88 -11.62 -0.31 1.02
CA TRP A 88 -11.59 0.60 2.18
C TRP A 88 -12.67 1.68 2.13
N LYS A 89 -13.93 1.26 2.19
CA LYS A 89 -15.10 2.16 2.11
C LYS A 89 -15.17 3.17 3.26
N ASP A 90 -14.64 2.79 4.42
CA ASP A 90 -14.63 3.58 5.66
C ASP A 90 -13.34 4.38 5.87
N LEU A 91 -12.49 4.52 4.85
CA LEU A 91 -11.28 5.32 4.96
C LEU A 91 -11.66 6.77 5.28
N GLU A 92 -11.00 7.35 6.29
CA GLU A 92 -11.19 8.72 6.80
C GLU A 92 -9.91 9.55 6.68
N SER A 93 -8.74 8.90 6.69
CA SER A 93 -7.44 9.56 6.64
C SER A 93 -6.48 8.81 5.72
N LEU A 94 -5.84 9.55 4.83
CA LEU A 94 -4.82 9.04 3.93
C LEU A 94 -3.59 9.96 3.97
N THR A 95 -2.42 9.37 4.15
CA THR A 95 -1.13 10.06 4.02
C THR A 95 -0.30 9.33 2.98
N ILE A 96 -0.02 10.04 1.89
CA ILE A 96 0.82 9.57 0.79
C ILE A 96 1.91 10.58 0.50
N GLU A 97 3.06 10.09 0.03
CA GLU A 97 4.10 10.92 -0.55
C GLU A 97 3.88 10.99 -2.07
N ASP A 98 4.09 12.17 -2.65
CA ASP A 98 3.81 12.44 -4.07
C ASP A 98 4.75 11.62 -4.96
N THR A 99 4.21 10.53 -5.53
CA THR A 99 4.77 9.87 -6.70
C THR A 99 4.02 10.39 -7.92
N ASP A 100 4.75 10.87 -8.92
CA ASP A 100 4.31 11.39 -10.22
C ASP A 100 2.83 11.84 -10.34
N ASN A 101 2.61 13.11 -10.70
CA ASN A 101 1.29 13.77 -10.77
C ASN A 101 0.13 12.95 -11.41
N LYS A 102 0.45 12.05 -12.36
CA LYS A 102 -0.53 11.13 -12.96
C LYS A 102 -1.04 10.06 -11.99
N SER A 103 -0.16 9.41 -11.23
CA SER A 103 -0.54 8.40 -10.24
C SER A 103 -1.30 9.03 -9.08
N PHE A 104 -0.91 10.24 -8.66
CA PHE A 104 -1.62 11.02 -7.66
C PHE A 104 -3.07 11.33 -8.08
N SER A 105 -3.26 11.90 -9.28
CA SER A 105 -4.60 12.21 -9.81
C SER A 105 -5.50 10.97 -9.91
N TYR A 106 -4.95 9.86 -10.40
CA TYR A 106 -5.69 8.59 -10.49
C TYR A 106 -6.10 8.05 -9.11
N LEU A 107 -5.19 8.09 -8.15
CA LEU A 107 -5.44 7.61 -6.79
C LEU A 107 -6.53 8.46 -6.10
N ILE A 108 -6.46 9.79 -6.22
CA ILE A 108 -7.48 10.69 -5.66
C ILE A 108 -8.85 10.42 -6.28
N HIS A 109 -8.93 10.22 -7.59
CA HIS A 109 -10.18 9.83 -8.26
C HIS A 109 -10.74 8.50 -7.73
N GLN A 110 -9.89 7.49 -7.50
CA GLN A 110 -10.35 6.22 -6.92
C GLN A 110 -10.86 6.38 -5.49
N ILE A 111 -10.21 7.18 -4.67
CA ILE A 111 -10.64 7.45 -3.29
C ILE A 111 -11.97 8.17 -3.28
N SER A 112 -12.12 9.21 -4.10
CA SER A 112 -13.37 9.96 -4.21
C SER A 112 -14.56 9.08 -4.59
N ASN A 113 -14.35 8.05 -5.41
CA ASN A 113 -15.41 7.15 -5.88
C ASN A 113 -15.73 6.02 -4.90
N ASN A 114 -14.75 5.54 -4.13
CA ASN A 114 -14.90 4.33 -3.30
C ASN A 114 -15.01 4.62 -1.79
N CYS A 115 -14.39 5.69 -1.31
CA CYS A 115 -14.31 6.01 0.11
C CYS A 115 -15.35 7.08 0.46
N LYS A 116 -16.35 6.71 1.27
CA LYS A 116 -17.52 7.58 1.52
C LYS A 116 -17.21 8.84 2.32
N ASN A 117 -16.11 8.86 3.09
CA ASN A 117 -15.75 9.97 3.97
C ASN A 117 -14.85 11.01 3.31
N PHE A 118 -14.43 10.80 2.04
CA PHE A 118 -13.60 11.71 1.25
C PHE A 118 -14.41 12.49 0.20
N LYS A 119 -15.72 12.62 0.42
CA LYS A 119 -16.63 13.36 -0.45
C LYS A 119 -16.66 14.85 -0.12
#